data_AF-A0A9J6P9U4-F1
#
_entry.id   AF-A0A9J6P9U4-F1
#
_cell.length_a   1.000
_cell.length_b   1.000
_cell.length_c   1.000
_cell.angle_alpha   90.00
_cell.angle_beta   90.00
_cell.angle_gamma   90.00
#
_symmetry.space_group_name_H-M   'P 1'
#
loop_
_entity.id
_entity.type
_entity.pdbx_description
1 polymer ?
#
loop_
_entity_poly.entity_id
_entity_poly.type
_entity_poly.pdbx_seq_one_letter_code
_entity_poly.pdbx_strand_id
1 'polypeptide(L)'
;MTPADESAKPAAASDIVALCRDIADWKVARILDTGASVADLEVAVHYAQGESDVLGAARVPLEGRAAAVHAILVADEDIWGEDV
;
A
#
# COMPACT_ATOMS: atom_id res chain seq x y z
N MET A 1 27.17 -14.33 -2.25
CA MET A 1 26.15 -13.56 -2.99
C MET A 1 24.96 -13.47 -2.06
N THR A 2 24.83 -12.36 -1.34
CA THR A 2 23.81 -12.20 -0.30
C THR A 2 22.58 -11.55 -0.95
N PRO A 3 21.41 -12.20 -0.99
CA PRO A 3 20.19 -11.60 -1.58
C PRO A 3 19.53 -10.62 -0.59
N ALA A 4 20.29 -9.63 -0.11
CA ALA A 4 19.81 -8.64 0.85
C ALA A 4 19.41 -7.30 0.19
N ASP A 5 19.70 -7.11 -1.11
CA ASP A 5 19.51 -5.83 -1.80
C ASP A 5 18.18 -5.72 -2.55
N GLU A 6 17.49 -6.84 -2.79
CA GLU A 6 16.23 -6.83 -3.57
C GLU A 6 15.05 -6.22 -2.79
N SER A 7 15.08 -6.27 -1.45
CA SER A 7 14.09 -5.60 -0.59
C SER A 7 14.25 -4.08 -0.54
N ALA A 8 15.36 -3.51 -1.02
CA ALA A 8 15.59 -2.06 -1.05
C ALA A 8 15.09 -1.40 -2.34
N LYS A 9 14.80 -2.19 -3.38
CA LYS A 9 14.32 -1.66 -4.66
C LYS A 9 12.85 -1.24 -4.54
N PRO A 10 12.46 -0.07 -5.09
CA PRO A 10 11.06 0.31 -5.16
C PRO A 10 10.26 -0.72 -5.96
N ALA A 11 9.06 -1.03 -5.50
CA ALA A 11 8.13 -1.94 -6.15
C ALA A 11 7.80 -1.44 -7.56
N ALA A 12 7.72 -2.35 -8.53
CA ALA A 12 7.24 -2.01 -9.86
C ALA A 12 5.71 -2.02 -9.91
N ALA A 13 5.14 -1.38 -10.94
CA ALA A 13 3.70 -1.37 -11.18
C ALA A 13 3.10 -2.79 -11.21
N SER A 14 3.82 -3.74 -11.83
CA SER A 14 3.40 -5.13 -11.90
C SER A 14 3.35 -5.82 -10.53
N ASP A 15 4.26 -5.49 -9.61
CA ASP A 15 4.26 -6.03 -8.25
C ASP A 15 3.05 -5.51 -7.47
N ILE A 16 2.75 -4.22 -7.61
CA ILE A 16 1.61 -3.56 -6.96
C ILE A 16 0.29 -4.19 -7.42
N VAL A 17 0.12 -4.37 -8.72
CA VAL A 17 -1.09 -4.99 -9.30
C VAL A 17 -1.18 -6.46 -8.90
N ALA A 18 -0.07 -7.20 -8.87
CA ALA A 18 -0.06 -8.60 -8.45
C ALA A 18 -0.49 -8.79 -6.98
N LEU A 19 -0.04 -7.89 -6.08
CA LEU A 19 -0.34 -7.93 -4.65
C LEU A 19 -1.75 -7.44 -4.32
N CYS A 20 -2.19 -6.35 -4.95
CA CYS A 20 -3.47 -5.72 -4.62
C CYS A 20 -4.64 -6.28 -5.45
N ARG A 21 -4.36 -6.94 -6.59
CA ARG A 21 -5.28 -7.54 -7.58
C ARG A 21 -6.32 -6.61 -8.21
N ASP A 22 -7.08 -5.87 -7.41
CA ASP A 22 -8.18 -4.99 -7.82
C ASP A 22 -7.92 -3.58 -7.27
N ILE A 23 -6.94 -2.91 -7.88
CA ILE A 23 -6.50 -1.58 -7.46
C ILE A 23 -6.61 -0.62 -8.64
N ALA A 24 -7.20 0.56 -8.39
CA ALA A 24 -7.35 1.59 -9.40
C ALA A 24 -5.99 2.14 -9.87
N ASP A 25 -5.86 2.46 -11.15
CA ASP A 25 -4.62 2.95 -11.76
C ASP A 25 -4.06 4.20 -11.05
N TRP A 26 -4.93 5.08 -10.56
CA TRP A 26 -4.52 6.28 -9.83
C TRP A 26 -3.88 5.95 -8.48
N LYS A 27 -4.33 4.87 -7.81
CA LYS A 27 -3.71 4.36 -6.58
C LYS A 27 -2.36 3.73 -6.90
N VAL A 28 -2.24 2.97 -7.99
CA VAL A 28 -0.96 2.42 -8.46
C VAL A 28 0.06 3.54 -8.71
N ALA A 29 -0.35 4.61 -9.41
CA ALA A 29 0.52 5.75 -9.68
C ALA A 29 0.97 6.46 -8.38
N ARG A 30 0.05 6.65 -7.42
CA ARG A 30 0.37 7.23 -6.11
C ARG A 30 1.30 6.34 -5.30
N ILE A 31 1.12 5.03 -5.33
CA ILE A 31 1.98 4.07 -4.64
C ILE A 31 3.39 4.10 -5.23
N LEU A 32 3.53 4.16 -6.56
CA LEU A 32 4.83 4.29 -7.22
C LEU A 32 5.58 5.56 -6.77
N ASP A 33 4.88 6.67 -6.60
CA ASP A 33 5.45 7.94 -6.15
C ASP A 33 6.02 7.88 -4.71
N THR A 34 5.48 6.99 -3.86
CA THR A 34 5.99 6.79 -2.49
C THR A 34 7.40 6.16 -2.46
N GLY A 35 7.80 5.50 -3.56
CA GLY A 35 9.04 4.72 -3.61
C GLY A 35 9.07 3.55 -2.62
N ALA A 36 7.91 3.06 -2.19
CA ALA A 36 7.79 1.90 -1.32
C ALA A 36 8.37 0.63 -1.97
N SER A 37 9.03 -0.21 -1.18
CA SER A 37 9.47 -1.53 -1.65
C SER A 37 8.33 -2.53 -1.64
N VAL A 38 8.56 -3.72 -2.22
CA VAL A 38 7.60 -4.82 -2.14
C VAL A 38 7.30 -5.20 -0.68
N ALA A 39 8.29 -5.16 0.20
CA ALA A 39 8.11 -5.45 1.63
C ALA A 39 7.21 -4.41 2.33
N ASP A 40 7.39 -3.12 2.02
CA ASP A 40 6.49 -2.06 2.51
C ASP A 40 5.06 -2.28 2.01
N LEU A 41 4.92 -2.75 0.76
CA LEU A 41 3.65 -3.04 0.12
C LEU A 41 2.92 -4.22 0.78
N GLU A 42 3.62 -5.31 1.04
CA GLU A 42 3.08 -6.49 1.73
C GLU A 42 2.58 -6.14 3.13
N VAL A 43 3.35 -5.34 3.87
CA VAL A 43 2.95 -4.85 5.20
C VAL A 43 1.67 -4.00 5.11
N ALA A 44 1.63 -3.06 4.17
CA ALA A 44 0.47 -2.19 3.99
C ALA A 44 -0.80 -2.98 3.58
N VAL A 45 -0.67 -3.94 2.65
CA VAL A 45 -1.76 -4.80 2.19
C VAL A 45 -2.25 -5.70 3.32
N HIS A 46 -1.34 -6.33 4.06
CA HIS A 46 -1.70 -7.18 5.20
C HIS A 46 -2.44 -6.39 6.28
N TYR A 47 -1.98 -5.16 6.54
CA TYR A 47 -2.61 -4.26 7.51
C TYR A 47 -4.01 -3.83 7.06
N ALA A 48 -4.21 -3.52 5.76
CA ALA A 48 -5.51 -3.18 5.19
C ALA A 48 -6.49 -4.36 5.21
N GLN A 49 -6.01 -5.58 4.94
CA GLN A 49 -6.83 -6.81 4.99
C GLN A 49 -7.19 -7.18 6.43
N GLY A 50 -6.29 -6.98 7.39
CA GLY A 50 -6.53 -7.20 8.82
C GLY A 50 -7.45 -6.15 9.47
N GLU A 51 -7.68 -4.99 8.82
CA GLU A 51 -8.64 -3.97 9.26
C GLU A 51 -10.09 -4.49 9.21
N SER A 52 -10.36 -5.51 8.40
CA SER A 52 -11.71 -6.05 8.22
C SER A 52 -12.16 -7.03 9.32
N ASP A 53 -11.28 -7.52 10.21
CA ASP A 53 -11.62 -8.64 11.12
C ASP A 53 -11.32 -8.43 12.62
N VAL A 54 -10.72 -7.30 13.06
CA VAL A 54 -10.44 -7.11 14.50
C VAL A 54 -10.60 -5.67 14.99
N LEU A 55 -11.77 -5.39 15.55
CA LEU A 55 -11.96 -4.34 16.56
C LEU A 55 -11.10 -4.68 17.79
N GLY A 56 -10.00 -3.95 18.02
CA GLY A 56 -9.60 -3.62 19.40
C GLY A 56 -8.22 -4.03 19.94
N ALA A 57 -7.32 -4.66 19.19
CA ALA A 57 -5.99 -5.01 19.74
C ALA A 57 -4.87 -4.22 19.05
N ALA A 58 -4.49 -3.09 19.67
CA ALA A 58 -3.25 -2.33 19.50
C ALA A 58 -2.50 -2.58 18.17
N ARG A 59 -3.02 -2.02 17.06
CA ARG A 59 -2.22 -1.96 15.84
C ARG A 59 -1.09 -0.97 16.06
N VAL A 60 0.14 -1.46 16.02
CA VAL A 60 1.33 -0.60 15.93
C VAL A 60 1.11 0.30 14.72
N PRO A 61 1.20 1.64 14.87
CA PRO A 61 1.01 2.52 13.73
C PRO A 61 2.01 2.14 12.64
N LEU A 62 1.52 2.01 11.41
CA LEU A 62 2.42 1.96 10.27
C LEU A 62 3.21 3.26 10.25
N GLU A 63 4.49 3.17 9.93
CA GLU A 63 5.37 4.33 9.81
C GLU A 63 6.07 4.32 8.44
N GLY A 64 6.50 5.50 8.00
CA GLY A 64 7.24 5.67 6.76
C GLY A 64 6.45 5.29 5.50
N ARG A 65 7.08 4.53 4.61
CA ARG A 65 6.54 4.23 3.28
C ARG A 65 5.34 3.29 3.34
N ALA A 66 5.38 2.28 4.20
CA ALA A 66 4.26 1.37 4.41
C ALA A 66 2.98 2.12 4.87
N ALA A 67 3.10 3.13 5.73
CA ALA A 67 1.98 3.99 6.12
C ALA A 67 1.41 4.79 4.95
N ALA A 68 2.28 5.37 4.11
CA ALA A 68 1.85 6.13 2.94
C ALA A 68 1.09 5.23 1.95
N VAL A 69 1.59 4.01 1.70
CA VAL A 69 0.92 3.02 0.86
C VAL A 69 -0.44 2.64 1.45
N HIS A 70 -0.51 2.32 2.74
CA HIS A 70 -1.76 1.98 3.40
C HIS A 70 -2.80 3.10 3.26
N ALA A 71 -2.40 4.35 3.49
CA ALA A 71 -3.28 5.51 3.33
C ALA A 71 -3.85 5.62 1.91
N ILE A 72 -3.08 5.28 0.87
CA ILE A 72 -3.55 5.25 -0.52
C ILE A 72 -4.51 4.08 -0.77
N LEU A 73 -4.25 2.91 -0.17
CA LEU A 73 -5.10 1.73 -0.31
C LEU A 73 -6.49 1.98 0.28
N VAL A 74 -6.55 2.51 1.51
CA VAL A 74 -7.81 2.81 2.21
C VAL A 74 -8.43 4.15 1.82
N ALA A 75 -7.74 4.98 1.02
CA ALA A 75 -8.35 6.17 0.46
C ALA A 75 -9.57 5.78 -0.38
N ASP A 76 -10.72 6.32 -0.01
CA ASP A 76 -11.94 6.11 -0.78
C ASP A 76 -11.80 6.75 -2.17
N GLU A 77 -12.56 6.24 -3.14
CA GLU A 77 -12.54 6.72 -4.53
C GLU A 77 -13.22 8.10 -4.68
N ASP A 78 -13.78 8.61 -3.58
CA ASP A 78 -14.48 9.89 -3.39
C ASP A 78 -13.66 11.18 -3.64
N ILE A 79 -12.60 11.13 -4.44
CA ILE A 79 -11.82 12.33 -4.81
C ILE A 79 -12.48 13.08 -5.98
N TRP A 80 -13.57 12.57 -6.56
CA TRP A 80 -14.29 13.19 -7.70
C TRP A 80 -15.82 13.08 -7.58
N GLY A 81 -16.36 13.44 -6.42
CA GLY A 81 -17.80 13.43 -6.19
C GLY A 81 -18.26 14.54 -5.27
N GLU A 82 -18.09 15.81 -5.64
CA GLU A 82 -19.07 16.88 -5.38
C GLU A 82 -18.54 18.23 -5.89
N ASP A 83 -19.17 18.73 -6.96
CA ASP A 83 -19.54 20.14 -7.20
C ASP A 83 -19.86 20.33 -8.71
N VAL A 84 -21.10 20.05 -9.12
CA VAL A 84 -22.04 20.95 -9.86
C VAL A 84 -23.39 20.29 -10.14
#